data_AF-A0A7U9WW46-F1
#
_entry.id   AF-A0A7U9WW46-F1
#
_cell.length_a   1.000
_cell.length_b   1.000
_cell.length_c   1.000
_cell.angle_alpha   90.00
_cell.angle_beta   90.00
_cell.angle_gamma   90.00
#
_symmetry.space_group_name_H-M   'P 1'
#
loop_
_entity.id
_entity.type
_entity.pdbx_description
1 polymer ?
#
loop_
_entity_poly.entity_id
_entity_poly.type
_entity_poly.pdbx_seq_one_letter_code
_entity_poly.pdbx_strand_id
1 'polypeptide(L)'
;MKQGLVHIYSGDGHGKSPAALGKAVMTAASGKSVVIIQFLKGKGVADPAFLSRLEPEIKIFRFEKADLDYAELTQEKKAEENFNIKNGINFAKKVLATGECDLLILDEILGLIDNGIITVEELKNLLDARDEDTSVILTGIFANEEICMLADEVSRIETVKRKQ
;
A
#
# COMPACT_ATOMS: atom_id res chain seq x y z
N MET A 1 -4.41 26.14 -1.52
CA MET A 1 -3.88 24.92 -2.17
C MET A 1 -4.04 23.80 -1.15
N LYS A 2 -4.50 22.61 -1.56
CA LYS A 2 -4.89 21.56 -0.62
C LYS A 2 -3.82 20.48 -0.64
N GLN A 3 -2.89 20.57 0.29
CA GLN A 3 -1.75 19.67 0.41
C GLN A 3 -2.21 18.21 0.62
N GLY A 4 -1.57 17.29 -0.10
CA GLY A 4 -1.72 15.85 0.05
C GLY A 4 -1.19 15.38 1.40
N LEU A 5 -1.99 14.57 2.09
CA LEU A 5 -1.67 14.01 3.41
C LEU A 5 -1.18 12.57 3.31
N VAL A 6 -0.29 12.19 4.23
CA VAL A 6 0.17 10.82 4.46
C VAL A 6 -0.57 10.23 5.66
N HIS A 7 -1.28 9.12 5.43
CA HIS A 7 -1.98 8.36 6.47
C HIS A 7 -1.34 6.98 6.65
N ILE A 8 -1.33 6.48 7.88
CA ILE A 8 -0.98 5.10 8.20
C ILE A 8 -2.18 4.39 8.83
N TYR A 9 -2.57 3.25 8.26
CA TYR A 9 -3.52 2.32 8.88
C TYR A 9 -2.76 1.10 9.39
N SER A 10 -2.54 1.03 10.70
CA SER A 10 -1.71 0.01 11.36
C SER A 10 -2.52 -0.85 12.34
N GLY A 11 -1.87 -1.84 12.97
CA GLY A 11 -2.44 -2.68 14.02
C GLY A 11 -2.75 -4.11 13.58
N ASP A 12 -3.00 -4.98 14.55
CA ASP A 12 -3.32 -6.41 14.34
C ASP A 12 -4.80 -6.65 13.98
N GLY A 13 -5.60 -5.59 14.02
CA GLY A 13 -7.02 -5.62 13.68
C GLY A 13 -7.30 -5.85 12.21
N HIS A 14 -8.44 -6.49 11.93
CA HIS A 14 -9.01 -6.53 10.58
C HIS A 14 -9.65 -5.18 10.26
N GLY A 15 -9.37 -4.63 9.07
CA GLY A 15 -10.00 -3.37 8.62
C GLY A 15 -9.07 -2.38 7.94
N LYS A 16 -7.75 -2.56 8.01
CA LYS A 16 -6.76 -1.66 7.40
C LYS A 16 -6.94 -1.50 5.89
N SER A 17 -6.79 -2.59 5.13
CA SER A 17 -7.00 -2.57 3.67
C SER A 17 -8.44 -2.21 3.29
N PRO A 18 -9.51 -2.72 3.97
CA PRO A 18 -10.87 -2.25 3.73
C PRO A 18 -11.08 -0.75 3.94
N ALA A 19 -10.49 -0.16 4.98
CA ALA A 19 -10.57 1.28 5.22
C ALA A 19 -9.86 2.07 4.11
N ALA A 20 -8.67 1.61 3.69
CA ALA A 20 -7.95 2.20 2.56
C ALA A 20 -8.77 2.12 1.26
N LEU A 21 -9.39 0.97 0.97
CA LEU A 21 -10.26 0.80 -0.20
C LEU A 21 -11.52 1.66 -0.11
N GLY A 22 -12.12 1.80 1.07
CA GLY A 22 -13.24 2.73 1.28
C GLY A 22 -12.85 4.18 0.94
N LYS A 23 -11.64 4.59 1.35
CA LYS A 23 -11.09 5.91 0.98
C LYS A 23 -10.84 6.02 -0.53
N ALA A 24 -10.34 4.97 -1.18
CA ALA A 24 -10.18 4.93 -2.63
C ALA A 24 -11.52 5.19 -3.35
N VAL A 25 -12.58 4.48 -2.96
CA VAL A 25 -13.92 4.63 -3.56
C VAL A 25 -14.47 6.04 -3.34
N MET A 26 -14.34 6.59 -2.13
CA MET A 26 -14.78 7.97 -1.86
C MET A 26 -14.01 9.01 -2.67
N THR A 27 -12.70 8.84 -2.82
CA THR A 27 -11.86 9.71 -3.66
C THR A 27 -12.27 9.61 -5.12
N ALA A 28 -12.40 8.40 -5.67
CA ALA A 28 -12.87 8.16 -7.02
C ALA A 28 -14.25 8.77 -7.29
N ALA A 29 -15.20 8.61 -6.36
CA ALA A 29 -16.53 9.19 -6.45
C ALA A 29 -16.54 10.73 -6.49
N SER A 30 -15.46 11.39 -6.05
CA SER A 30 -15.27 12.84 -6.16
C SER A 30 -14.61 13.29 -7.47
N GLY A 31 -14.44 12.39 -8.44
CA GLY A 31 -13.82 12.67 -9.74
C GLY A 31 -12.30 12.69 -9.72
N LYS A 32 -11.68 12.12 -8.68
CA LYS A 32 -10.23 12.06 -8.46
C LYS A 32 -9.68 10.68 -8.82
N SER A 33 -8.42 10.59 -9.22
CA SER A 33 -7.80 9.31 -9.59
C SER A 33 -7.09 8.64 -8.42
N VAL A 34 -7.15 7.32 -8.37
CA VAL A 34 -6.54 6.49 -7.32
C VAL A 34 -5.67 5.41 -7.92
N VAL A 35 -4.50 5.21 -7.35
CA VAL A 35 -3.63 4.07 -7.62
C VAL A 35 -3.48 3.26 -6.34
N ILE A 36 -3.63 1.95 -6.45
CA ILE A 36 -3.43 1.01 -5.34
C ILE A 36 -2.33 0.03 -5.76
N ILE A 37 -1.29 -0.07 -4.96
CA ILE A 37 -0.23 -1.07 -5.11
C ILE A 37 -0.34 -2.00 -3.90
N GLN A 38 -0.52 -3.29 -4.16
CA GLN A 38 -0.60 -4.30 -3.11
C GLN A 38 0.69 -5.10 -3.06
N PHE A 39 1.21 -5.29 -1.86
CA PHE A 39 2.40 -6.06 -1.57
C PHE A 39 2.05 -7.30 -0.75
N LEU A 40 2.92 -8.30 -0.79
CA LEU A 40 2.88 -9.53 0.02
C LEU A 40 1.70 -10.47 -0.26
N LYS A 41 0.90 -10.20 -1.30
CA LYS A 41 -0.37 -10.91 -1.62
C LYS A 41 -0.25 -11.83 -2.84
N GLY A 42 0.97 -12.06 -3.33
CA GLY A 42 1.22 -12.77 -4.58
C GLY A 42 0.52 -12.10 -5.77
N LYS A 43 0.17 -12.88 -6.79
CA LYS A 43 -0.70 -12.43 -7.89
C LYS A 43 -2.11 -12.08 -7.41
N GLY A 44 -2.49 -12.56 -6.22
CA GLY A 44 -3.81 -12.46 -5.61
C GLY A 44 -4.91 -13.16 -6.41
N VAL A 45 -6.11 -13.21 -5.80
CA VAL A 45 -7.22 -14.06 -6.26
C VAL A 45 -8.31 -13.31 -7.03
N ALA A 46 -8.16 -11.99 -7.17
CA ALA A 46 -9.19 -11.14 -7.78
C ALA A 46 -9.30 -11.37 -9.29
N ASP A 47 -10.53 -11.59 -9.78
CA ASP A 47 -10.84 -11.69 -11.20
C ASP A 47 -10.38 -10.41 -11.93
N PRO A 48 -9.44 -10.50 -12.89
CA PRO A 48 -9.01 -9.35 -13.68
C PRO A 48 -10.17 -8.60 -14.34
N ALA A 49 -11.25 -9.30 -14.71
CA ALA A 49 -12.44 -8.69 -15.30
C ALA A 49 -13.25 -7.86 -14.30
N PHE A 50 -13.17 -8.15 -13.01
CA PHE A 50 -13.77 -7.32 -11.98
C PHE A 50 -12.94 -6.07 -11.73
N LEU A 51 -11.62 -6.21 -11.65
CA LEU A 51 -10.72 -5.08 -11.39
C LEU A 51 -10.78 -4.03 -12.50
N SER A 52 -10.88 -4.45 -13.76
CA SER A 52 -10.99 -3.52 -14.90
C SER A 52 -12.24 -2.64 -14.87
N ARG A 53 -13.29 -3.02 -14.12
CA ARG A 53 -14.50 -2.20 -13.96
C ARG A 53 -14.30 -0.98 -13.07
N LEU A 54 -13.19 -0.93 -12.34
CA LEU A 54 -12.84 0.21 -11.49
C LEU A 54 -11.99 1.24 -12.24
N GLU A 55 -11.50 0.91 -13.44
CA GLU A 55 -10.72 1.81 -14.27
C GLU A 55 -11.62 2.75 -15.10
N PRO A 56 -11.17 3.99 -15.37
CA PRO A 56 -9.83 4.53 -15.08
C PRO A 56 -9.65 5.10 -13.66
N GLU A 57 -10.72 5.22 -12.86
CA GLU A 57 -10.71 5.96 -11.59
C GLU A 57 -9.86 5.29 -10.50
N ILE A 58 -9.86 3.96 -10.43
CA ILE A 58 -9.04 3.19 -9.49
C ILE A 58 -8.27 2.11 -10.25
N LYS A 59 -6.94 2.24 -10.24
CA LYS A 59 -6.03 1.24 -10.83
C LYS A 59 -5.37 0.43 -9.72
N ILE A 60 -5.41 -0.90 -9.83
CA ILE A 60 -4.83 -1.82 -8.83
C ILE A 60 -3.68 -2.61 -9.45
N PHE A 61 -2.51 -2.55 -8.82
CA PHE A 61 -1.30 -3.20 -9.29
C PHE A 61 -0.76 -4.19 -8.26
N ARG A 62 -0.26 -5.32 -8.77
CA ARG A 62 0.53 -6.32 -8.06
C ARG A 62 1.73 -6.67 -8.94
N PHE A 63 2.91 -6.76 -8.35
CA PHE A 63 4.15 -7.01 -9.09
C PHE A 63 4.70 -8.42 -8.86
N GLU A 64 4.20 -9.08 -7.82
CA GLU A 64 4.52 -10.43 -7.42
C GLU A 64 4.10 -11.45 -8.48
N LYS A 65 4.92 -12.50 -8.66
CA LYS A 65 4.73 -13.59 -9.62
C LYS A 65 4.30 -14.90 -8.94
N ALA A 66 4.47 -15.01 -7.63
CA ALA A 66 4.00 -16.16 -6.88
C ALA A 66 2.47 -16.18 -6.80
N ASP A 67 1.88 -17.37 -6.80
CA ASP A 67 0.42 -17.53 -6.65
C ASP A 67 -0.02 -17.54 -5.18
N LEU A 68 0.93 -17.71 -4.24
CA LEU A 68 0.70 -17.72 -2.80
C LEU A 68 1.11 -16.37 -2.19
N ASP A 69 0.58 -16.09 -0.99
CA ASP A 69 1.00 -14.93 -0.21
C ASP A 69 2.47 -15.08 0.21
N TYR A 70 3.17 -13.95 0.35
CA TYR A 70 4.61 -13.97 0.63
C TYR A 70 4.94 -14.77 1.90
N ALA A 71 4.08 -14.72 2.93
CA ALA A 71 4.26 -15.45 4.18
C ALA A 71 4.35 -16.98 3.98
N GLU A 72 3.67 -17.52 2.96
CA GLU A 72 3.58 -18.96 2.66
C GLU A 72 4.73 -19.46 1.78
N LEU A 73 5.55 -18.55 1.24
CA LEU A 73 6.67 -18.91 0.38
C LEU A 73 7.85 -19.50 1.17
N THR A 74 8.57 -20.42 0.52
CA THR A 74 9.87 -20.89 1.00
C THR A 74 10.88 -19.75 0.96
N GLN A 75 11.97 -19.84 1.73
CA GLN A 75 12.99 -18.78 1.77
C GLN A 75 13.65 -18.52 0.41
N GLU A 76 13.86 -19.57 -0.38
CA GLU A 76 14.37 -19.46 -1.75
C GLU A 76 13.40 -18.66 -2.64
N LYS A 77 12.11 -18.98 -2.60
CA LYS A 77 11.08 -18.24 -3.34
C LYS A 77 10.91 -16.81 -2.87
N LYS A 78 11.04 -16.55 -1.56
CA LYS A 78 11.04 -15.19 -1.00
C LYS A 78 12.18 -14.35 -1.58
N ALA A 79 13.39 -14.93 -1.67
CA ALA A 79 14.55 -14.25 -2.23
C ALA A 79 14.33 -13.86 -3.71
N GLU A 80 13.71 -14.74 -4.50
CA GLU A 80 13.31 -14.45 -5.89
C GLU A 80 12.24 -13.35 -5.94
N GLU A 81 11.25 -13.43 -5.06
CA GLU A 81 10.10 -12.52 -5.08
C GLU A 81 10.45 -11.09 -4.62
N ASN A 82 11.47 -10.94 -3.77
CA ASN A 82 11.98 -9.64 -3.35
C ASN A 82 12.36 -8.73 -4.53
N PHE A 83 12.84 -9.31 -5.64
CA PHE A 83 13.11 -8.52 -6.85
C PHE A 83 11.83 -7.97 -7.49
N ASN A 84 10.78 -8.79 -7.55
CA ASN A 84 9.49 -8.40 -8.10
C ASN A 84 8.81 -7.34 -7.22
N ILE A 85 8.85 -7.50 -5.90
CA ILE A 85 8.34 -6.54 -4.92
C ILE A 85 9.03 -5.17 -5.07
N LYS A 86 10.35 -5.15 -5.27
CA LYS A 86 11.11 -3.90 -5.50
C LYS A 86 10.68 -3.18 -6.79
N ASN A 87 10.18 -3.89 -7.80
CA ASN A 87 9.60 -3.23 -8.97
C ASN A 87 8.32 -2.46 -8.62
N GLY A 88 7.52 -2.94 -7.67
CA GLY A 88 6.36 -2.22 -7.15
C GLY A 88 6.74 -0.92 -6.43
N ILE A 89 7.84 -0.92 -5.69
CA ILE A 89 8.39 0.31 -5.07
C ILE A 89 8.88 1.31 -6.12
N ASN A 90 9.59 0.83 -7.13
CA ASN A 90 10.02 1.68 -8.25
C ASN A 90 8.83 2.27 -9.01
N PHE A 91 7.74 1.51 -9.15
CA PHE A 91 6.51 2.00 -9.75
C PHE A 91 5.82 3.04 -8.85
N ALA A 92 5.70 2.78 -7.54
CA ALA A 92 5.19 3.74 -6.56
C ALA A 92 5.94 5.08 -6.64
N LYS A 93 7.28 5.03 -6.70
CA LYS A 93 8.12 6.22 -6.82
C LYS A 93 7.82 7.02 -8.08
N LYS A 94 7.57 6.34 -9.21
CA LYS A 94 7.19 7.00 -10.46
C LYS A 94 5.83 7.68 -10.33
N VAL A 95 4.82 6.97 -9.81
CA VAL A 95 3.47 7.51 -9.61
C VAL A 95 3.50 8.75 -8.72
N LEU A 96 4.27 8.72 -7.62
CA LEU A 96 4.44 9.85 -6.71
C LEU A 96 5.16 11.03 -7.38
N ALA A 97 6.21 10.77 -8.16
CA ALA A 97 7.00 11.82 -8.80
C ALA A 97 6.30 12.47 -10.00
N THR A 98 5.39 11.75 -10.68
CA THR A 98 4.65 12.28 -11.83
C THR A 98 3.31 12.91 -11.46
N GLY A 99 2.84 12.75 -10.21
CA GLY A 99 1.53 13.27 -9.78
C GLY A 99 0.37 12.65 -10.55
N GLU A 100 0.52 11.42 -11.04
CA GLU A 100 -0.47 10.74 -11.89
C GLU A 100 -1.78 10.38 -11.17
N CYS A 101 -1.80 10.46 -9.84
CA CYS A 101 -3.00 10.20 -9.03
C CYS A 101 -3.18 11.19 -7.88
N ASP A 102 -4.42 11.45 -7.51
CA ASP A 102 -4.75 12.21 -6.29
C ASP A 102 -4.50 11.42 -5.00
N LEU A 103 -4.57 10.08 -5.07
CA LEU A 103 -4.38 9.18 -3.93
C LEU A 103 -3.61 7.93 -4.35
N LEU A 104 -2.47 7.70 -3.70
CA LEU A 104 -1.71 6.46 -3.78
C LEU A 104 -1.91 5.63 -2.51
N ILE A 105 -2.33 4.38 -2.67
CA ILE A 105 -2.43 3.41 -1.57
C ILE A 105 -1.32 2.37 -1.73
N LEU A 106 -0.50 2.24 -0.70
CA LEU A 106 0.58 1.26 -0.59
C LEU A 106 0.15 0.22 0.46
N ASP A 107 -0.60 -0.78 -0.02
CA ASP A 107 -1.23 -1.79 0.83
C ASP A 107 -0.23 -2.89 1.20
N GLU A 108 -0.04 -3.12 2.51
CA GLU A 108 0.96 -4.00 3.14
C GLU A 108 2.42 -3.56 2.96
N ILE A 109 2.67 -2.28 2.67
CA ILE A 109 4.03 -1.75 2.54
C ILE A 109 4.83 -1.80 3.84
N LEU A 110 4.19 -1.66 5.01
CA LEU A 110 4.91 -1.77 6.29
C LEU A 110 5.40 -3.20 6.52
N GLY A 111 4.70 -4.19 5.96
CA GLY A 111 5.17 -5.57 5.95
C GLY A 111 6.48 -5.75 5.18
N LEU A 112 6.81 -4.88 4.22
CA LEU A 112 8.11 -4.93 3.54
C LEU A 112 9.27 -4.55 4.47
N ILE A 113 9.03 -3.62 5.40
CA ILE A 113 9.99 -3.25 6.44
C ILE A 113 10.14 -4.41 7.41
N ASP A 114 9.02 -4.99 7.86
CA ASP A 114 9.01 -6.14 8.78
C ASP A 114 9.79 -7.35 8.22
N ASN A 115 9.74 -7.55 6.90
CA ASN A 115 10.46 -8.62 6.21
C ASN A 115 11.89 -8.22 5.75
N GLY A 116 12.36 -7.01 6.06
CA GLY A 116 13.69 -6.52 5.68
C GLY A 116 13.90 -6.34 4.17
N ILE A 117 12.80 -6.18 3.41
CA ILE A 117 12.83 -6.00 1.95
C ILE A 117 13.20 -4.56 1.60
N ILE A 118 12.72 -3.60 2.40
CA ILE A 118 13.09 -2.18 2.38
C ILE A 118 13.36 -1.69 3.80
N THR A 119 14.07 -0.58 3.91
CA THR A 119 14.33 0.15 5.15
C THR A 119 13.31 1.28 5.37
N VAL A 120 13.21 1.78 6.60
CA VAL A 120 12.40 2.97 6.91
C VAL A 120 12.91 4.20 6.16
N GLU A 121 14.22 4.32 5.99
CA GLU A 121 14.85 5.37 5.19
C GLU A 121 14.46 5.29 3.71
N GLU A 122 14.38 4.09 3.12
CA GLU A 122 13.86 3.93 1.76
C GLU A 122 12.38 4.32 1.64
N LEU A 123 11.55 4.01 2.64
CA LEU A 123 10.15 4.46 2.70
C LEU A 123 10.05 5.98 2.81
N LYS A 124 10.88 6.61 3.65
CA LYS A 124 10.94 8.07 3.77
C LYS A 124 11.32 8.72 2.43
N ASN A 125 12.38 8.24 1.79
CA ASN A 125 12.82 8.74 0.48
C ASN A 125 11.75 8.55 -0.62
N LEU A 126 10.91 7.51 -0.51
CA LEU A 126 9.76 7.32 -1.38
C LEU A 126 8.71 8.42 -1.15
N LEU A 127 8.37 8.72 0.10
CA LEU A 127 7.37 9.73 0.47
C LEU A 127 7.84 11.17 0.21
N ASP A 128 9.14 11.44 0.31
CA ASP A 128 9.75 12.75 0.04
C ASP A 128 9.77 13.06 -1.47
N ALA A 129 9.69 12.04 -2.33
CA ALA A 129 9.64 12.20 -3.79
C ALA A 129 8.23 12.51 -4.32
N ARG A 130 7.23 12.69 -3.45
CA ARG A 130 5.84 12.91 -3.85
C ARG A 130 5.57 14.33 -4.32
N ASP A 131 4.68 14.44 -5.29
CA ASP A 131 3.99 15.68 -5.60
C ASP A 131 3.17 16.17 -4.38
N GLU A 132 3.18 17.48 -4.13
CA GLU A 132 2.60 18.09 -2.93
C GLU A 132 1.08 17.91 -2.82
N ASP A 133 0.37 17.67 -3.92
CA ASP A 133 -1.08 17.49 -3.94
C ASP A 133 -1.50 16.00 -3.83
N THR A 134 -0.55 15.06 -3.92
CA THR A 134 -0.82 13.62 -3.85
C THR A 134 -0.92 13.13 -2.40
N SER A 135 -2.08 12.58 -2.03
CA SER A 135 -2.25 11.89 -0.75
C SER A 135 -1.71 10.45 -0.81
N VAL A 136 -1.21 9.95 0.33
CA VAL A 136 -0.69 8.58 0.44
C VAL A 136 -1.34 7.86 1.62
N ILE A 137 -1.70 6.59 1.45
CA ILE A 137 -2.10 5.70 2.55
C ILE A 137 -1.14 4.51 2.59
N LEU A 138 -0.52 4.29 3.74
CA LEU A 138 0.29 3.12 4.03
C LEU A 138 -0.50 2.16 4.91
N THR A 139 -0.43 0.86 4.63
CA THR A 139 -1.03 -0.14 5.50
C THR A 139 -0.02 -1.21 5.93
N GLY A 140 -0.28 -1.83 7.08
CA GLY A 140 0.43 -3.02 7.56
C GLY A 140 0.22 -3.22 9.05
N ILE A 141 0.90 -4.18 9.68
CA ILE A 141 0.64 -4.53 11.08
C ILE A 141 1.40 -3.61 12.03
N PHE A 142 2.72 -3.50 11.85
CA PHE A 142 3.59 -2.79 12.76
C PHE A 142 3.94 -1.40 12.20
N ALA A 143 3.76 -0.38 13.03
CA ALA A 143 4.22 0.98 12.78
C ALA A 143 4.97 1.45 14.04
N ASN A 144 6.30 1.41 13.99
CA ASN A 144 7.15 1.90 15.08
C ASN A 144 7.16 3.44 15.10
N GLU A 145 7.80 4.04 16.10
CA GLU A 145 7.86 5.50 16.24
C GLU A 145 8.46 6.19 15.01
N GLU A 146 9.51 5.62 14.43
CA GLU A 146 10.17 6.14 13.23
C GLU A 146 9.22 6.19 12.02
N ILE A 147 8.46 5.13 11.79
CA ILE A 147 7.44 5.05 10.74
C ILE A 147 6.29 6.03 11.02
N CYS A 148 5.82 6.11 12.27
CA CYS A 148 4.74 7.02 12.65
C CYS A 148 5.10 8.49 12.41
N MET A 149 6.37 8.88 12.57
CA MET A 149 6.84 10.23 12.29
C MET A 149 6.79 10.61 10.80
N LEU A 150 6.60 9.64 9.89
CA LEU A 150 6.49 9.90 8.45
C LEU A 150 5.07 10.29 8.01
N ALA A 151 4.08 10.22 8.90
CA ALA A 151 2.67 10.41 8.57
C ALA A 151 2.03 11.60 9.30
N ASP A 152 1.07 12.23 8.63
CA ASP A 152 0.22 13.28 9.22
C ASP A 152 -0.82 12.68 10.16
N GLU A 153 -1.26 11.45 9.89
CA GLU A 153 -2.24 10.73 10.72
C GLU A 153 -1.93 9.24 10.80
N VAL A 154 -1.97 8.68 12.00
CA VAL A 154 -1.82 7.24 12.24
C VAL A 154 -3.07 6.72 12.94
N SER A 155 -3.77 5.79 12.27
CA SER A 155 -4.91 5.06 12.84
C SER A 155 -4.49 3.63 13.16
N ARG A 156 -4.61 3.24 14.43
CA ARG A 156 -4.37 1.86 14.88
C ARG A 156 -5.69 1.11 15.01
N ILE A 157 -5.80 0.00 14.28
CA ILE A 157 -6.99 -0.86 14.25
C ILE A 157 -6.68 -2.12 15.05
N GLU A 158 -7.52 -2.43 16.03
CA GLU A 158 -7.35 -3.56 16.95
C GLU A 158 -8.60 -4.46 16.93
N THR A 159 -8.42 -5.78 17.04
CA THR A 159 -9.54 -6.72 17.21
C THR A 159 -9.77 -6.99 18.70
N VAL A 160 -10.80 -6.37 19.30
CA VAL A 160 -11.04 -6.44 20.76
C VAL A 160 -11.60 -7.79 21.21
N LYS A 161 -12.47 -8.42 20.40
CA LYS A 161 -13.05 -9.74 20.70
C LYS A 161 -13.27 -10.53 19.42
N ARG A 162 -12.80 -11.78 19.41
CA ARG A 162 -13.23 -12.79 18.45
C ARG A 162 -14.19 -13.73 19.18
N LYS A 163 -15.39 -13.97 18.63
CA LYS A 163 -16.19 -15.12 19.08
C LYS A 163 -15.40 -16.37 18.71
N GLN A 164 -15.17 -17.24 19.69
CA GLN A 164 -14.66 -18.60 19.45
C GLN A 164 -15.70 -19.41 18.69
#